data_AF-A0A814GEV3-F1
#
_entry.id   AF-A0A814GEV3-F1
#
_cell.length_a   1.000
_cell.length_b   1.000
_cell.length_c   1.000
_cell.angle_alpha   90.00
_cell.angle_beta   90.00
_cell.angle_gamma   90.00
#
_symmetry.space_group_name_H-M   'P 1'
#
loop_
_entity.id
_entity.type
_entity.pdbx_description
1 polymer ?
#
loop_
_entity_poly.entity_id
_entity_poly.type
_entity_poly.pdbx_seq_one_letter_code
_entity_poly.pdbx_strand_id
1 'polypeptide(L)'
;MLYQEVYRLWQIHQKTNRSNRSLVAQSSYKNKPQLLALLSRVVQHRSLLQTIVDRSQLLERETFLANDLALILIYDQVFGTHVRGKFKGMLKRNQSSIDKCVETLLNEHGVSSVSDLLDATSSKSIVSIEIPRYVRINLLKTKAKQLRLNLKELSFKKMKNV
;
A
#
# COMPACT_ATOMS: atom_id res chain seq x y z
N MET A 1 3.14 -7.69 -16.94
CA MET A 1 1.86 -7.59 -16.20
C MET A 1 2.08 -6.82 -14.89
N LEU A 2 1.05 -6.21 -14.29
CA LEU A 2 1.18 -5.39 -13.06
C LEU A 2 1.93 -6.13 -11.94
N TYR A 3 1.44 -7.30 -11.54
CA TYR A 3 2.01 -8.05 -10.40
C TYR A 3 3.45 -8.51 -10.64
N GLN A 4 3.78 -8.90 -11.87
CA GLN A 4 5.16 -9.26 -12.24
C GLN A 4 6.10 -8.07 -12.13
N GLU A 5 5.63 -6.88 -12.52
CA GLU A 5 6.44 -5.67 -12.42
C GLU A 5 6.64 -5.26 -10.95
N VAL A 6 5.59 -5.33 -10.12
CA VAL A 6 5.72 -5.11 -8.67
C VAL A 6 6.70 -6.12 -8.05
N TYR A 7 6.58 -7.40 -8.38
CA TYR A 7 7.48 -8.45 -7.91
C TYR A 7 8.93 -8.13 -8.31
N ARG A 8 9.18 -7.78 -9.57
CA ARG A 8 10.51 -7.37 -10.05
C ARG A 8 11.06 -6.18 -9.26
N LEU A 9 10.28 -5.12 -9.09
CA LEU A 9 10.70 -3.93 -8.36
C LEU A 9 10.94 -4.22 -6.88
N TRP A 10 10.15 -5.11 -6.29
CA TRP A 10 10.35 -5.52 -4.91
C TRP A 10 11.67 -6.28 -4.72
N GLN A 11 12.00 -7.21 -5.62
CA GLN A 11 13.29 -7.89 -5.60
C GLN A 11 14.46 -6.90 -5.68
N ILE A 12 14.35 -5.87 -6.54
CA ILE A 12 15.37 -4.83 -6.66
C ILE A 12 15.43 -3.98 -5.38
N HIS A 13 14.28 -3.63 -4.80
CA HIS A 13 14.20 -2.88 -3.54
C HIS A 13 14.93 -3.63 -2.42
N GLN A 14 14.67 -4.93 -2.25
CA GLN A 14 15.34 -5.75 -1.23
C GLN A 14 16.86 -5.81 -1.41
N LYS A 15 17.34 -5.86 -2.67
CA LYS A 15 18.78 -5.91 -2.97
C LYS A 15 19.49 -4.58 -2.84
N THR A 16 18.82 -3.47 -3.17
CA THR A 16 19.49 -2.16 -3.36
C THR A 16 19.06 -1.08 -2.37
N ASN A 17 18.02 -1.32 -1.56
CA ASN A 17 17.41 -0.34 -0.65
C ASN A 17 17.10 1.02 -1.29
N ARG A 18 16.86 1.04 -2.60
CA ARG A 18 16.48 2.24 -3.34
C ARG A 18 15.05 2.64 -3.01
N SER A 19 14.75 3.93 -3.06
CA SER A 19 13.39 4.42 -2.84
C SER A 19 12.39 3.87 -3.88
N ASN A 20 11.20 3.47 -3.41
CA ASN A 20 10.12 2.97 -4.27
C ASN A 20 9.77 3.94 -5.41
N ARG A 21 9.83 5.25 -5.16
CA ARG A 21 9.59 6.29 -6.18
C ARG A 21 10.60 6.25 -7.32
N SER A 22 11.89 6.09 -7.00
CA SER A 22 12.95 6.01 -8.01
C SER A 22 12.81 4.74 -8.85
N LEU A 23 12.53 3.61 -8.20
CA LEU A 23 12.32 2.32 -8.87
C LEU A 23 11.13 2.34 -9.83
N VAL A 24 10.00 2.90 -9.41
CA VAL A 24 8.81 3.04 -10.26
C VAL A 24 9.04 4.03 -11.40
N ALA A 25 9.81 5.10 -11.19
CA ALA A 25 10.12 6.07 -12.24
C ALA A 25 10.85 5.40 -13.42
N GLN A 26 11.72 4.44 -13.14
CA GLN A 26 12.49 3.65 -14.12
C GLN A 26 11.70 2.49 -14.75
N SER A 27 10.51 2.18 -14.26
CA SER A 27 9.69 1.10 -14.81
C SER A 27 9.00 1.52 -16.12
N SER A 28 8.85 0.55 -17.04
CA SER A 28 8.15 0.73 -18.32
C SER A 28 6.62 0.61 -18.22
N TYR A 29 6.09 0.43 -17.01
CA TYR A 29 4.65 0.24 -16.81
C TYR A 29 3.89 1.56 -16.94
N LYS A 30 2.79 1.56 -17.70
CA LYS A 30 2.00 2.75 -18.04
C LYS A 30 1.46 3.47 -16.79
N ASN A 31 0.84 2.72 -15.88
CA ASN A 31 0.20 3.29 -14.68
C ASN A 31 1.16 3.33 -13.49
N LYS A 32 2.12 4.26 -13.52
CA LYS A 32 3.10 4.48 -12.44
C LYS A 32 2.45 4.72 -11.06
N PRO A 33 1.35 5.50 -10.91
CA PRO A 33 0.73 5.72 -9.61
C PRO A 33 0.20 4.43 -8.97
N GLN A 34 -0.44 3.57 -9.77
CA GLN A 34 -0.95 2.28 -9.32
C GLN A 34 0.18 1.36 -8.88
N LEU A 35 1.26 1.31 -9.66
CA LEU A 35 2.44 0.52 -9.34
C LEU A 35 3.10 0.97 -8.03
N LEU A 36 3.25 2.28 -7.86
CA LEU A 36 3.83 2.87 -6.65
C LEU A 36 2.97 2.62 -5.42
N ALA A 37 1.64 2.77 -5.55
CA ALA A 37 0.71 2.53 -4.46
C ALA A 37 0.78 1.07 -4.00
N LEU A 38 0.67 0.12 -4.94
CA LEU A 38 0.71 -1.31 -4.61
C LEU A 38 2.05 -1.71 -3.99
N LEU A 39 3.18 -1.31 -4.59
CA LEU A 39 4.51 -1.62 -4.05
C LEU A 39 4.71 -1.04 -2.64
N SER A 40 4.33 0.23 -2.43
CA SER A 40 4.56 0.90 -1.15
C SER A 40 3.71 0.27 -0.03
N ARG A 41 2.46 -0.09 -0.32
CA ARG A 41 1.57 -0.71 0.66
C ARG A 41 1.99 -2.14 1.02
N VAL A 42 2.42 -2.94 0.05
CA VAL A 42 2.95 -4.29 0.31
C VAL A 42 4.20 -4.24 1.19
N VAL A 43 5.12 -3.31 0.90
CA VAL A 43 6.32 -3.11 1.71
C VAL A 43 5.97 -2.62 3.13
N GLN A 44 5.00 -1.72 3.26
CA GLN A 44 4.57 -1.18 4.56
C GLN A 44 3.92 -2.24 5.46
N HIS A 45 3.10 -3.13 4.90
CA HIS A 45 2.31 -4.11 5.66
C HIS A 45 2.85 -5.54 5.53
N ARG A 46 4.15 -5.69 5.25
CA ARG A 46 4.77 -7.00 5.00
C ARG A 46 4.54 -8.01 6.12
N SER A 47 4.69 -7.60 7.39
CA SER A 47 4.53 -8.48 8.56
C SER A 47 3.11 -9.07 8.65
N LEU A 48 2.11 -8.22 8.47
CA LEU A 48 0.71 -8.64 8.45
C LEU A 48 0.42 -9.58 7.29
N LEU A 49 0.87 -9.21 6.09
CA LEU A 49 0.67 -10.04 4.91
C LEU A 49 1.35 -11.41 5.06
N GLN A 50 2.53 -11.46 5.66
CA GLN A 50 3.23 -12.73 5.93
C GLN A 50 2.42 -13.60 6.90
N THR A 51 1.87 -13.00 7.95
CA THR A 51 1.01 -13.72 8.90
C THR A 51 -0.20 -14.34 8.20
N ILE A 52 -0.82 -13.61 7.25
CA ILE A 52 -1.92 -14.14 6.44
C ILE A 52 -1.45 -15.26 5.52
N VAL A 53 -0.32 -15.11 4.83
CA VAL A 53 0.24 -16.17 3.96
C VAL A 53 0.46 -17.45 4.76
N ASP A 54 1.09 -17.34 5.92
CA ASP A 54 1.50 -18.48 6.74
C ASP A 54 0.27 -19.19 7.32
N ARG A 55 -0.68 -18.45 7.91
CA ARG A 55 -1.91 -19.02 8.49
C ARG A 55 -2.88 -19.58 7.45
N SER A 56 -2.92 -18.99 6.25
CA SER A 56 -3.79 -19.47 5.17
C SER A 56 -3.24 -20.71 4.46
N GLN A 57 -1.98 -21.11 4.75
CA GLN A 57 -1.25 -22.21 4.11
C GLN A 57 -1.22 -22.11 2.58
N LEU A 58 -1.23 -20.87 2.07
CA LEU A 58 -1.36 -20.64 0.63
C LEU A 58 -0.17 -21.20 -0.15
N LEU A 59 1.05 -21.08 0.41
CA LEU A 59 2.28 -21.59 -0.21
C LEU A 59 2.36 -23.13 -0.20
N GLU A 60 1.73 -23.80 0.77
CA GLU A 60 1.68 -25.26 0.83
C GLU A 60 0.77 -25.83 -0.27
N ARG A 61 -0.35 -25.14 -0.55
CA ARG A 61 -1.31 -25.55 -1.57
C ARG A 61 -0.87 -25.19 -2.98
N GLU A 62 -0.16 -24.08 -3.14
CA GLU A 62 0.23 -23.53 -4.44
C GLU A 62 1.75 -23.38 -4.51
N THR A 63 2.43 -24.52 -4.65
CA THR A 63 3.90 -24.64 -4.61
C THR A 63 4.64 -23.89 -5.73
N PHE A 64 3.95 -23.48 -6.79
CA PHE A 64 4.53 -22.68 -7.87
C PHE A 64 4.70 -21.20 -7.50
N LEU A 65 4.11 -20.75 -6.39
CA LEU A 65 4.06 -19.34 -6.02
C LEU A 65 5.23 -18.95 -5.13
N ALA A 66 6.00 -17.94 -5.56
CA ALA A 66 7.02 -17.34 -4.70
C ALA A 66 6.37 -16.55 -3.55
N ASN A 67 6.99 -16.57 -2.36
CA ASN A 67 6.47 -15.89 -1.17
C ASN A 67 6.17 -14.40 -1.43
N ASP A 68 7.13 -13.67 -2.01
CA ASP A 68 6.95 -12.25 -2.34
C ASP A 68 5.81 -12.03 -3.35
N LEU A 69 5.55 -12.97 -4.26
CA LEU A 69 4.40 -12.86 -5.15
C LEU A 69 3.09 -13.11 -4.40
N ALA A 70 3.07 -14.05 -3.46
CA ALA A 70 1.92 -14.32 -2.60
C ALA A 70 1.52 -13.09 -1.79
N LEU A 71 2.49 -12.40 -1.18
CA LEU A 71 2.23 -11.19 -0.40
C LEU A 71 1.58 -10.07 -1.23
N ILE A 72 2.03 -9.87 -2.47
CA ILE A 72 1.41 -8.89 -3.38
C ILE A 72 -0.04 -9.30 -3.71
N LEU A 73 -0.27 -10.57 -3.99
CA LEU A 73 -1.59 -11.07 -4.39
C LEU A 73 -2.59 -11.03 -3.24
N ILE A 74 -2.17 -11.41 -2.03
CA ILE A 74 -3.00 -11.34 -0.83
C ILE A 74 -3.37 -9.88 -0.53
N TYR A 75 -2.43 -8.96 -0.67
CA TYR A 75 -2.72 -7.55 -0.46
C TYR A 75 -3.86 -7.06 -1.37
N ASP A 76 -3.79 -7.37 -2.66
CA ASP A 76 -4.80 -6.93 -3.63
C ASP A 76 -6.13 -7.71 -3.53
N GLN A 77 -6.09 -8.93 -2.96
CA GLN A 77 -7.29 -9.73 -2.69
C GLN A 77 -8.04 -9.25 -1.45
N VAL A 78 -7.33 -8.90 -0.37
CA VAL A 78 -7.91 -8.54 0.93
C VAL A 78 -8.25 -7.05 1.00
N PHE A 79 -7.35 -6.18 0.52
CA PHE A 79 -7.48 -4.72 0.64
C PHE A 79 -7.76 -4.03 -0.69
N GLY A 80 -7.62 -4.75 -1.80
CA GLY A 80 -7.79 -4.22 -3.15
C GLY A 80 -9.20 -4.44 -3.71
N THR A 81 -9.32 -4.27 -5.02
CA THR A 81 -10.58 -4.48 -5.75
C THR A 81 -10.69 -5.89 -6.34
N HIS A 82 -9.91 -6.84 -5.84
CA HIS A 82 -9.70 -8.21 -6.35
C HIS A 82 -8.62 -8.35 -7.42
N VAL A 83 -7.92 -9.49 -7.34
CA VAL A 83 -6.83 -9.84 -8.26
C VAL A 83 -7.34 -10.12 -9.67
N ARG A 84 -6.64 -9.57 -10.65
CA ARG A 84 -6.97 -9.71 -12.08
C ARG A 84 -6.02 -10.68 -12.79
N GLY A 85 -6.52 -11.35 -13.84
CA GLY A 85 -5.72 -12.18 -14.72
C GLY A 85 -5.41 -13.57 -14.16
N LYS A 86 -4.19 -14.07 -14.43
CA LYS A 86 -3.79 -15.47 -14.27
C LYS A 86 -4.00 -16.04 -12.86
N PHE A 87 -3.86 -15.22 -11.82
CA PHE A 87 -3.91 -15.67 -10.43
C PHE A 87 -5.31 -15.70 -9.81
N LYS A 88 -6.34 -15.23 -10.53
CA LYS A 88 -7.72 -15.16 -10.03
C LYS A 88 -8.29 -16.54 -9.69
N GLY A 89 -8.04 -17.54 -10.54
CA GLY A 89 -8.55 -18.91 -10.31
C GLY A 89 -7.96 -19.55 -9.06
N MET A 90 -6.66 -19.35 -8.85
CA MET A 90 -5.93 -19.82 -7.66
C MET A 90 -6.48 -19.18 -6.37
N LEU A 91 -6.67 -17.86 -6.36
CA LEU A 91 -7.20 -17.16 -5.19
C LEU A 91 -8.63 -17.55 -4.87
N LYS A 92 -9.48 -17.78 -5.88
CA LYS A 92 -10.85 -18.26 -5.66
C LYS A 92 -10.89 -19.60 -4.95
N ARG A 93 -9.99 -20.54 -5.28
CA ARG A 93 -9.93 -21.85 -4.60
C ARG A 93 -9.56 -21.72 -3.12
N ASN A 94 -8.68 -20.78 -2.79
CA ASN A 94 -8.19 -20.57 -1.43
C ASN A 94 -8.96 -19.46 -0.68
N GLN A 95 -10.00 -18.89 -1.28
CA GLN A 95 -10.71 -17.73 -0.74
C GLN A 95 -11.28 -18.01 0.66
N SER A 96 -11.90 -19.16 0.87
CA SER A 96 -12.43 -19.56 2.19
C SER A 96 -11.36 -19.67 3.27
N SER A 97 -10.12 -20.04 2.91
CA SER A 97 -8.99 -20.12 3.83
C SER A 97 -8.50 -18.72 4.20
N ILE A 98 -8.42 -17.84 3.21
CA ILE A 98 -8.00 -16.45 3.38
C ILE A 98 -9.03 -15.70 4.23
N ASP A 99 -10.32 -15.84 3.94
CA ASP A 99 -11.39 -15.14 4.66
C ASP A 99 -11.43 -15.55 6.14
N LYS A 100 -11.33 -16.86 6.44
CA LYS A 100 -11.20 -17.36 7.83
C LYS A 100 -9.96 -16.82 8.54
N CYS A 101 -8.84 -16.70 7.84
CA CYS A 101 -7.62 -16.12 8.42
C CYS A 101 -7.81 -14.63 8.72
N VAL A 102 -8.50 -13.88 7.86
CA VAL A 102 -8.78 -12.47 8.08
C VAL A 102 -9.75 -12.29 9.25
N GLU A 103 -10.80 -13.11 9.34
CA GLU A 103 -11.75 -13.09 10.47
C GLU A 103 -11.07 -13.39 11.81
N THR A 104 -10.18 -14.38 11.85
CA THR A 104 -9.42 -14.68 13.09
C THR A 104 -8.51 -13.52 13.48
N LEU A 105 -7.82 -12.88 12.53
CA LEU A 105 -6.99 -11.71 12.80
C LEU A 105 -7.82 -10.48 13.24
N LEU A 106 -9.00 -10.28 12.66
CA LEU A 106 -9.92 -9.21 13.09
C LEU A 106 -10.36 -9.41 14.55
N ASN A 107 -10.70 -10.65 14.93
CA ASN A 107 -11.06 -10.98 16.29
C ASN A 107 -9.88 -10.83 17.27
N GLU A 108 -8.67 -11.26 16.88
CA GLU A 108 -7.46 -11.12 17.70
C GLU A 108 -7.09 -9.66 17.98
N HIS A 109 -7.30 -8.78 17.00
CA HIS A 109 -7.04 -7.35 17.15
C HIS A 109 -8.25 -6.56 17.71
N GLY A 110 -9.41 -7.20 17.87
CA GLY A 110 -10.64 -6.55 18.36
C GLY A 110 -11.20 -5.52 17.39
N VAL A 111 -11.02 -5.73 16.09
CA VAL A 111 -11.32 -4.77 15.03
C VAL A 111 -12.42 -5.30 14.11
N SER A 112 -13.37 -4.46 13.71
CA SER A 112 -14.50 -4.87 12.85
C SER A 112 -14.23 -4.73 11.35
N SER A 113 -13.25 -3.90 10.95
CA SER A 113 -12.94 -3.63 9.54
C SER A 113 -11.52 -4.02 9.16
N VAL A 114 -11.38 -4.54 7.94
CA VAL A 114 -10.10 -4.84 7.31
C VAL A 114 -9.24 -3.58 7.13
N SER A 115 -9.85 -2.39 6.96
CA SER A 115 -9.10 -1.11 6.94
C SER A 115 -8.36 -0.86 8.24
N ASP A 116 -9.06 -1.07 9.35
CA ASP A 116 -8.60 -0.73 10.69
C ASP A 116 -7.53 -1.73 11.15
N LEU A 117 -7.54 -2.94 10.60
CA LEU A 117 -6.48 -3.95 10.76
C LEU A 117 -5.14 -3.46 10.19
N LEU A 118 -5.13 -2.67 9.10
CA LEU A 118 -3.92 -2.04 8.59
C LEU A 118 -3.38 -0.99 9.56
N ASP A 119 -4.26 -0.24 10.21
CA ASP A 119 -3.90 0.82 11.14
C ASP A 119 -3.42 0.25 12.48
N ALA A 120 -4.05 -0.82 12.97
CA ALA A 120 -3.68 -1.52 14.20
C ALA A 120 -2.29 -2.18 14.11
N THR A 121 -1.91 -2.64 12.92
CA THR A 121 -0.65 -3.39 12.71
C THR A 121 0.46 -2.60 12.04
N SER A 122 0.12 -1.45 11.47
CA SER A 122 1.12 -0.49 11.00
C SER A 122 1.90 -0.01 12.23
N SER A 123 3.18 -0.37 12.30
CA SER A 123 4.11 0.08 13.35
C SER A 123 4.27 1.60 13.42
N LYS A 124 3.60 2.34 12.52
CA LYS A 124 3.33 3.78 12.61
C LYS A 124 1.94 4.04 13.20
N SER A 125 1.65 3.50 14.38
CA SER A 125 0.62 4.04 15.27
C SER A 125 1.00 5.41 15.85
N ILE A 126 2.07 6.03 15.34
CA ILE A 126 2.29 7.47 15.45
C ILE A 126 1.23 8.10 14.55
N VAL A 127 0.03 8.25 15.11
CA VAL A 127 -1.02 9.23 14.83
C VAL A 127 -1.24 9.48 13.35
N SER A 128 -2.49 9.43 12.89
CA SER A 128 -2.91 10.11 11.67
C SER A 128 -2.70 11.63 11.81
N ILE A 129 -1.45 12.08 11.98
CA ILE A 129 -1.03 13.45 11.86
C ILE A 129 -1.26 13.70 10.39
N GLU A 130 -2.36 14.36 10.07
CA GLU A 130 -2.55 14.93 8.75
C GLU A 130 -1.37 15.86 8.50
N ILE A 131 -0.32 15.35 7.87
CA ILE A 131 0.89 16.14 7.62
C ILE A 131 0.47 17.23 6.63
N PRO A 132 0.50 18.51 7.03
CA PRO A 132 0.07 19.57 6.14
C PRO A 132 1.00 19.65 4.94
N ARG A 133 0.44 19.98 3.77
CA ARG A 133 1.26 20.27 2.59
C ARG A 133 1.91 21.63 2.76
N TYR A 134 3.21 21.62 3.03
CA TYR A 134 4.01 22.84 3.10
C TYR A 134 4.30 23.38 1.70
N VAL A 135 4.23 24.70 1.56
CA VAL A 135 4.57 25.42 0.33
C VAL A 135 5.67 26.42 0.64
N ARG A 136 6.76 26.36 -0.13
CA ARG A 136 7.82 27.37 -0.06
C ARG A 136 7.43 28.57 -0.91
N ILE A 137 7.42 29.76 -0.30
CA ILE A 137 7.10 31.01 -1.00
C ILE A 137 8.36 31.55 -1.68
N ASN A 138 8.26 31.85 -2.97
CA ASN A 138 9.31 32.59 -3.67
C ASN A 138 9.12 34.10 -3.45
N LEU A 139 9.88 34.66 -2.52
CA LEU A 139 9.77 36.07 -2.11
C LEU A 139 10.13 37.08 -3.21
N LEU A 140 10.88 36.66 -4.24
CA LEU A 140 11.21 37.52 -5.39
C LEU A 140 9.98 37.74 -6.29
N LYS A 141 9.04 36.79 -6.32
CA LYS A 141 7.86 36.83 -7.19
C LYS A 141 6.59 37.23 -6.46
N THR A 142 6.44 36.86 -5.18
CA THR A 142 5.16 37.05 -4.48
C THR A 142 5.37 37.20 -2.99
N LYS A 143 4.65 38.13 -2.36
CA LYS A 143 4.64 38.29 -0.89
C LYS A 143 3.69 37.29 -0.24
N ALA A 144 3.98 36.91 0.99
CA ALA A 144 3.17 35.93 1.74
C ALA A 144 1.70 36.34 1.91
N LYS A 145 1.41 37.64 2.06
CA LYS A 145 0.03 38.16 2.16
C LYS A 145 -0.76 37.93 0.87
N GLN A 146 -0.17 38.27 -0.27
CA GLN A 146 -0.79 38.10 -1.59
C GLN A 146 -1.04 36.62 -1.90
N LEU A 147 -0.05 35.76 -1.64
CA LEU A 147 -0.22 34.31 -1.85
C LEU A 147 -1.39 33.73 -1.03
N ARG A 148 -1.58 34.19 0.22
CA ARG A 148 -2.71 33.75 1.06
C ARG A 148 -4.07 34.16 0.48
N LEU A 149 -4.17 35.30 -0.20
CA LEU A 149 -5.41 35.72 -0.85
C LEU A 149 -5.69 34.86 -2.07
N ASN A 150 -4.71 34.68 -2.95
CA ASN A 150 -4.84 33.86 -4.15
C ASN A 150 -5.19 32.40 -3.80
N LEU A 151 -4.59 31.85 -2.74
CA LEU A 151 -4.91 30.50 -2.27
C LEU A 151 -6.34 30.40 -1.73
N LYS A 152 -6.86 31.44 -1.08
CA LYS A 152 -8.26 31.49 -0.63
C LYS A 152 -9.24 31.53 -1.82
N GLU A 153 -8.93 32.31 -2.85
CA GLU A 153 -9.73 32.35 -4.09
C GLU A 153 -9.80 30.98 -4.77
N LEU A 154 -8.69 30.24 -4.76
CA LEU A 154 -8.61 28.86 -5.25
C LEU A 154 -9.19 27.81 -4.28
N SER A 155 -9.95 28.23 -3.27
CA SER A 155 -10.61 27.36 -2.28
C SER A 155 -9.67 26.54 -1.39
N PHE A 156 -8.37 26.89 -1.28
CA PHE A 156 -7.47 26.24 -0.34
C PHE A 156 -7.68 26.78 1.08
N LYS A 157 -7.68 25.86 2.05
CA LYS A 157 -7.80 26.18 3.47
C LYS A 157 -6.45 25.97 4.18
N LYS A 158 -6.10 26.89 5.06
CA LYS A 158 -4.97 26.71 5.97
C LYS A 158 -5.35 25.64 6.99
N MET A 159 -4.56 24.58 7.10
CA MET A 159 -4.68 23.63 8.20
C MET A 159 -4.38 24.35 9.52
N LYS A 160 -5.25 24.20 10.52
CA LYS A 160 -4.95 24.63 11.89
C LYS A 160 -3.82 23.75 12.39
N ASN A 161 -2.86 24.34 13.10
CA ASN A 161 -1.73 23.60 13.65
C ASN A 161 -2.29 22.52 14.60
N VAL A 162 -1.83 21.27 14.43
CA VAL A 162 -1.89 20.21 15.44
C VAL A 162 -0.88 20.54 16.52
#